data_AF-A0A0S4UAA7-F1
#
_entry.id   AF-A0A0S4UAA7-F1
#
_cell.length_a   1.000
_cell.length_b   1.000
_cell.length_c   1.000
_cell.angle_alpha   90.00
_cell.angle_beta   90.00
_cell.angle_gamma   90.00
#
_symmetry.space_group_name_H-M   'P 1'
#
loop_
_entity.id
_entity.type
_entity.pdbx_description
1 polymer ?
#
loop_
_entity_poly.entity_id
_entity_poly.type
_entity_poly.pdbx_seq_one_letter_code
_entity_poly.pdbx_strand_id
1 'polypeptide(L)' 'MGGKWTILAISVLAEQPRRFNGLKRLIGGISQQMLTRTLKALEHDGMVTRTVPPPPPCRHRWNTP' A
#
# COMPACT_ATOMS: atom_id res chain seq x y z
N MET A 1 4.70 -20.08 3.34
CA MET A 1 4.24 -19.09 4.34
C MET A 1 3.57 -17.93 3.59
N GLY A 2 2.26 -17.68 3.81
CA GLY A 2 1.63 -16.42 3.35
C GLY A 2 0.74 -16.45 2.09
N GLY A 3 0.49 -17.60 1.46
CA GLY A 3 -0.22 -17.66 0.16
C GLY A 3 -1.60 -16.97 0.13
N LYS A 4 -2.45 -17.21 1.13
CA LYS A 4 -3.80 -16.61 1.18
C LYS A 4 -3.75 -15.07 1.17
N TRP A 5 -2.88 -14.50 1.98
CA TRP A 5 -2.77 -13.04 2.12
C TRP A 5 -2.10 -12.40 0.92
N THR A 6 -1.17 -13.12 0.29
CA THR A 6 -0.47 -12.70 -0.93
C THR A 6 -1.47 -12.52 -2.07
N ILE A 7 -2.33 -13.53 -2.29
CA ILE A 7 -3.38 -13.49 -3.32
C ILE A 7 -4.34 -12.32 -3.05
N LEU A 8 -4.82 -12.17 -1.82
CA LEU A 8 -5.73 -11.07 -1.46
C LEU A 8 -5.06 -9.70 -1.64
N ALA A 9 -3.79 -9.55 -1.28
CA ALA A 9 -3.06 -8.30 -1.47
C ALA A 9 -2.89 -7.96 -2.95
N ILE A 10 -2.51 -8.94 -3.79
CA ILE A 10 -2.38 -8.76 -5.23
C ILE A 10 -3.74 -8.40 -5.84
N SER A 11 -4.81 -9.15 -5.54
CA SER A 11 -6.14 -8.89 -6.09
C SER A 11 -6.62 -7.46 -5.79
N VAL A 12 -6.45 -7.01 -4.54
CA VAL A 12 -6.88 -5.67 -4.13
C VAL A 12 -6.00 -4.56 -4.76
N LEU A 13 -4.71 -4.82 -4.95
CA LEU A 13 -3.79 -3.89 -5.60
C LEU A 13 -3.95 -3.87 -7.13
N ALA A 14 -4.41 -4.96 -7.73
CA ALA A 14 -4.69 -5.07 -9.15
C ALA A 14 -5.89 -4.20 -9.57
N GLU A 15 -6.87 -4.02 -8.69
CA GLU A 15 -7.97 -3.07 -8.92
C GLU A 15 -7.51 -1.61 -8.85
N GLN A 16 -6.77 -1.25 -7.79
CA GLN A 16 -6.25 0.11 -7.62
C GLN A 16 -5.11 0.16 -6.59
N PRO A 17 -4.17 1.12 -6.71
CA PRO A 17 -3.20 1.40 -5.66
C PRO A 17 -3.90 1.78 -4.35
N ARG A 18 -3.58 1.09 -3.26
CA ARG A 18 -4.16 1.38 -1.93
C ARG A 18 -3.08 1.59 -0.88
N ARG A 19 -3.38 2.47 0.08
CA ARG A 19 -2.54 2.64 1.28
C ARG A 19 -2.60 1.41 2.16
N PHE A 20 -1.55 1.18 2.95
CA PHE A 20 -1.44 0.08 3.89
C PHE A 20 -2.69 -0.12 4.77
N ASN A 21 -3.23 0.97 5.35
CA ASN A 21 -4.42 0.90 6.19
C ASN A 21 -5.67 0.47 5.41
N GLY A 22 -5.83 0.90 4.16
CA GLY A 22 -6.93 0.49 3.30
C GLY A 22 -6.82 -1.00 2.95
N LEU A 23 -5.62 -1.45 2.60
CA LEU A 23 -5.33 -2.85 2.32
C LEU A 23 -5.60 -3.75 3.54
N LYS A 24 -5.16 -3.34 4.74
CA LYS A 24 -5.43 -4.04 6.01
C LYS A 24 -6.93 -4.17 6.29
N ARG A 25 -7.69 -3.09 6.05
CA ARG A 25 -9.16 -3.07 6.26
C ARG A 25 -9.89 -3.97 5.27
N LEU A 26 -9.50 -3.95 4.00
CA LEU A 26 -10.12 -4.76 2.95
C LEU A 26 -9.81 -6.25 3.11
N ILE A 27 -8.55 -6.58 3.40
CA ILE A 27 -8.15 -7.97 3.60
C ILE A 27 -8.85 -8.56 4.82
N GLY A 28 -8.97 -7.80 5.92
CA GLY A 28 -9.70 -8.21 7.12
C GLY A 28 -9.06 -9.40 7.86
N GLY A 29 -8.91 -9.30 9.18
CA GLY A 29 -8.40 -10.41 10.00
C GLY A 29 -6.89 -10.74 9.81
N ILE A 30 -6.15 -9.96 9.01
CA ILE A 30 -4.69 -10.06 8.94
C ILE A 30 -4.04 -9.15 9.99
N SER A 31 -3.07 -9.71 10.74
CA SER A 31 -2.26 -8.91 11.66
C SER A 31 -1.31 -7.98 10.92
N GLN A 32 -0.98 -6.84 11.53
CA GLN A 32 -0.11 -5.82 10.94
C GLN A 32 1.26 -6.38 10.55
N GLN A 33 1.89 -7.18 11.40
CA GLN A 33 3.18 -7.80 11.10
C GLN A 33 3.09 -8.75 9.90
N MET A 34 1.99 -9.51 9.80
CA MET A 34 1.78 -10.47 8.73
C MET A 34 1.54 -9.76 7.40
N LEU A 35 0.79 -8.65 7.42
CA LEU A 35 0.60 -7.79 6.26
C LEU A 35 1.91 -7.17 5.79
N THR A 36 2.70 -6.60 6.70
CA THR A 36 4.02 -6.04 6.37
C THR A 36 4.94 -7.09 5.76
N ARG A 37 4.96 -8.29 6.31
CA ARG A 37 5.81 -9.38 5.84
C ARG A 37 5.38 -9.89 4.45
N THR A 38 4.06 -9.94 4.20
CA THR A 38 3.50 -10.29 2.89
C THR A 38 3.84 -9.22 1.84
N LEU A 39 3.66 -7.94 2.17
CA LEU A 39 4.00 -6.83 1.28
C LEU A 39 5.50 -6.76 0.99
N LYS A 40 6.36 -6.94 2.00
CA LYS A 40 7.82 -7.01 1.78
C LYS A 40 8.22 -8.16 0.87
N ALA A 41 7.59 -9.32 1.01
CA ALA A 41 7.86 -10.45 0.12
C ALA A 41 7.43 -10.13 -1.32
N LEU A 42 6.24 -9.56 -1.51
CA LEU A 42 5.74 -9.12 -2.81
C LEU A 42 6.61 -8.02 -3.45
N GLU A 43 7.13 -7.09 -2.64
CA GLU A 43 8.02 -6.01 -3.09
C GLU A 43 9.39 -6.57 -3.49
N HIS A 44 9.90 -7.57 -2.75
CA HIS A 44 11.14 -8.26 -3.08
C HIS A 44 11.04 -9.11 -4.35
N ASP A 45 9.90 -9.76 -4.56
CA ASP A 45 9.61 -10.57 -5.74
C ASP A 45 9.32 -9.70 -6.98
N GLY A 46 9.15 -8.37 -6.81
CA GLY A 46 8.80 -7.44 -7.88
C GLY A 46 7.32 -7.47 -8.28
N MET A 47 6.48 -8.18 -7.52
CA MET A 47 5.03 -8.27 -7.75
C MET A 47 4.27 -7.01 -7.32
N VAL A 48 4.79 -6.25 -6.34
CA VAL A 48 4.16 -5.02 -5.85
C VAL A 48 5.19 -3.90 -5.77
N THR A 49 4.87 -2.74 -6.32
CA THR A 49 5.72 -1.55 -6.23
C THR A 49 5.19 -0.59 -5.17
N ARG A 50 6.04 -0.18 -4.23
CA ARG A 50 5.67 0.83 -3.23
C ARG A 50 5.68 2.22 -3.85
N THR A 51 4.53 2.65 -4.36
CA THR A 51 4.34 4.02 -4.83
C THR A 51 4.12 4.95 -3.64
N VAL A 52 5.11 5.79 -3.33
CA VAL A 52 4.96 6.90 -2.39
C VAL A 52 4.37 8.08 -3.16
N PRO A 53 3.10 8.46 -2.95
CA PRO A 53 2.57 9.63 -3.60
C PRO A 53 3.39 10.87 -3.19
N PRO A 54 3.66 11.81 -4.11
CA PRO A 54 4.34 13.04 -3.76
C PRO A 54 3.54 13.76 -2.67
N PRO A 55 4.22 14.46 -1.73
CA PRO A 55 3.53 15.26 -0.74
C PRO A 55 2.57 16.24 -1.45
N PRO A 56 1.37 16.49 -0.89
CA PRO A 56 0.45 17.45 -1.48
C PRO A 56 1.18 18.79 -1.65
N PRO A 57 1.01 19.50 -2.78
CA PRO A 57 1.68 20.77 -2.97
C PRO A 57 1.23 21.74 -1.88
N CYS A 58 2.13 22.07 -0.96
CA CYS A 58 1.95 23.18 -0.03
C CYS A 58 1.79 24.44 -0.90
N ARG A 59 0.55 24.87 -1.11
CA ARG A 59 0.26 26.05 -1.92
C ARG A 59 0.65 27.29 -1.12
N HIS A 60 1.93 27.63 -1.15
CA HIS A 60 2.40 28.93 -0.69
C HIS A 60 1.94 29.97 -1.71
N ARG A 61 0.77 30.56 -1.46
CA ARG A 61 0.36 31.80 -2.12
C ARG A 61 1.18 32.91 -1.46
N TRP A 62 2.22 33.39 -2.16
CA TRP A 62 2.81 34.68 -1.86
C TRP A 62 1.88 35.75 -2.43
N ASN A 63 1.37 36.62 -1.57
CA ASN A 63 0.77 37.87 -2.00
C ASN A 63 1.89 38.92 -2.00
N THR A 64 2.14 39.53 -3.15
CA THR A 64 2.87 40.81 -3.24
C THR A 64 2.00 41.93 -2.66
N PRO A 65 2.59 43.02 -2.12
CA PRO A 65 1.95 43.93 -1.16
C PRO A 65 0.65 44.57 -1.65
#